data_AF-A0A2P4PK27-F1
#
_entry.id   AF-A0A2P4PK27-F1
#
_cell.length_a   1.000
_cell.length_b   1.000
_cell.length_c   1.000
_cell.angle_alpha   90.00
_cell.angle_beta   90.00
_cell.angle_gamma   90.00
#
_symmetry.space_group_name_H-M   'P 1'
#
loop_
_entity.id
_entity.type
_entity.pdbx_description
1 polymer ?
#
loop_
_entity_poly.entity_id
_entity_poly.type
_entity_poly.pdbx_seq_one_letter_code
_entity_poly.pdbx_strand_id
1 'polypeptide(L)'
;MSDNKFLPKLSQNLLEILGDEEFYDVTIEVGNDPYVKIFRAHMVILNYRSSYLRKILSTNKKKNETLTHIKLSNISPEIFQIILKYIYGGKLSLEEFDASYIVKILVAASELSLQELIPHTQSFLINNQADWIEQNFIQIYQTSFESDSFLELQKFCTELISKQSEKIFNSPDFTSISEKTL
;
A
#
# COMPACT_ATOMS: atom_id res chain seq x y z
N MET A 1 24.36 -14.92 -14.00
CA MET A 1 23.63 -13.63 -13.89
C MET A 1 24.59 -12.66 -13.23
N SER A 2 24.78 -11.45 -13.77
CA SER A 2 25.61 -10.46 -13.08
C SER A 2 24.94 -10.12 -11.76
N ASP A 3 25.63 -10.29 -10.64
CA ASP A 3 25.12 -9.91 -9.33
C ASP A 3 24.65 -8.45 -9.35
N ASN A 4 23.54 -8.18 -8.66
CA ASN A 4 22.97 -6.84 -8.46
C ASN A 4 23.86 -5.95 -7.55
N LYS A 5 25.18 -6.09 -7.64
CA LYS A 5 26.21 -5.50 -6.75
C LYS A 5 26.03 -3.99 -6.56
N PHE A 6 25.57 -3.27 -7.58
CA PHE A 6 25.43 -1.82 -7.53
C PHE A 6 24.02 -1.33 -7.15
N LEU A 7 22.99 -2.17 -7.24
CA LEU A 7 21.62 -1.77 -6.92
C LEU A 7 21.44 -1.29 -5.47
N PRO A 8 22.08 -1.89 -4.44
CA PRO A 8 21.99 -1.37 -3.08
C PRO A 8 22.48 0.07 -2.94
N LYS A 9 23.58 0.44 -3.61
CA LYS A 9 24.09 1.82 -3.54
C LYS A 9 23.21 2.81 -4.31
N LEU A 10 22.72 2.41 -5.49
CA LEU A 10 21.75 3.21 -6.24
C LEU A 10 20.47 3.47 -5.43
N SER A 11 19.90 2.41 -4.85
CA SER A 11 18.73 2.46 -3.95
C SER A 11 18.97 3.44 -2.78
N GLN A 12 20.12 3.35 -2.13
CA GLN A 12 20.48 4.26 -1.05
C GLN A 12 20.61 5.71 -1.53
N ASN A 13 21.24 5.94 -2.69
CA ASN A 13 21.37 7.29 -3.23
C ASN A 13 20.02 7.91 -3.60
N LEU A 14 19.07 7.12 -4.10
CA LEU A 14 17.69 7.60 -4.31
C LEU A 14 16.97 7.84 -2.99
N LEU A 15 17.21 7.04 -1.94
CA LEU A 15 16.64 7.33 -0.63
C LEU A 15 17.21 8.59 0.01
N GLU A 16 18.48 8.94 -0.25
CA GLU A 16 19.13 10.15 0.26
C GLU A 16 18.46 11.44 -0.25
N ILE A 17 17.81 11.42 -1.42
CA ILE A 17 17.05 12.58 -1.93
C ILE A 17 15.63 12.67 -1.34
N LEU A 18 15.21 11.72 -0.49
CA LEU A 18 13.97 11.88 0.26
C LEU A 18 14.23 12.78 1.47
N GLY A 19 13.66 13.98 1.44
CA GLY A 19 13.76 14.93 2.54
C GLY A 19 14.90 15.92 2.40
N ASP A 20 15.65 15.90 1.29
CA ASP A 20 16.31 17.11 0.85
C ASP A 20 15.24 18.16 0.46
N GLU A 21 15.57 19.44 0.62
CA GLU A 21 14.70 20.53 0.16
C GLU A 21 15.08 20.97 -1.27
N GLU A 22 15.87 20.15 -1.97
CA GLU A 22 16.42 20.45 -3.28
C GLU A 22 15.69 19.66 -4.38
N PHE A 23 15.58 20.24 -5.58
CA PHE A 23 15.08 19.60 -6.81
C PHE A 23 13.69 18.95 -6.80
N TYR A 24 12.93 19.01 -5.70
CA TYR A 24 11.54 18.58 -5.69
C TYR A 24 10.68 19.43 -6.63
N ASP A 25 9.82 18.77 -7.39
CA ASP A 25 8.93 19.35 -8.40
C ASP A 25 7.45 19.02 -8.14
N VAL A 26 7.17 18.30 -7.04
CA VAL A 26 5.82 17.98 -6.57
C VAL A 26 5.72 18.00 -5.04
N THR A 27 4.58 18.49 -4.54
CA THR A 27 4.16 18.34 -3.15
C THR A 27 2.96 17.40 -3.06
N ILE A 28 2.95 16.56 -2.03
CA ILE A 28 1.89 15.59 -1.78
C ILE A 28 1.36 15.81 -0.37
N GLU A 29 0.15 16.33 -0.26
CA GLU A 29 -0.60 16.39 1.00
C GLU A 29 -1.22 15.02 1.28
N VAL A 30 -0.94 14.46 2.44
CA VAL A 30 -1.35 13.10 2.81
C VAL A 30 -2.06 13.14 4.15
N GLY A 31 -3.11 12.33 4.26
CA GLY A 31 -3.96 12.23 5.44
C GLY A 31 -5.17 13.16 5.38
N ASN A 32 -5.90 13.19 6.49
CA ASN A 32 -7.08 14.03 6.68
C ASN A 32 -6.97 14.78 8.02
N ASP A 33 -7.67 15.92 8.12
CA ASP A 33 -7.69 16.73 9.34
C ASP A 33 -8.06 15.89 10.57
N PRO A 34 -7.35 16.04 11.71
CA PRO A 34 -6.25 16.99 11.97
C PRO A 34 -4.85 16.45 11.62
N TYR A 35 -4.74 15.23 11.10
CA TYR A 35 -3.47 14.52 10.87
C TYR A 35 -3.07 14.56 9.39
N VAL A 36 -2.66 15.74 8.93
CA VAL A 36 -2.19 15.99 7.57
C VAL A 36 -0.68 16.24 7.58
N LYS A 37 0.03 15.67 6.60
CA LYS A 37 1.46 15.93 6.38
C LYS A 37 1.73 16.20 4.91
N ILE A 38 2.61 17.16 4.65
CA ILE A 38 3.07 17.48 3.29
C ILE A 38 4.41 16.79 3.05
N PHE A 39 4.49 16.06 1.95
CA PHE A 39 5.70 15.42 1.46
C PHE A 39 6.19 16.14 0.20
N ARG A 40 7.49 16.40 0.13
CA ARG A 40 8.17 16.85 -1.09
C ARG A 40 8.75 15.64 -1.81
N ALA A 41 8.55 15.56 -3.12
CA ALA A 41 8.96 14.41 -3.91
C ALA A 41 9.30 14.82 -5.36
N HIS A 42 9.63 13.81 -6.16
CA HIS A 42 10.15 13.96 -7.52
C HIS A 42 9.23 13.26 -8.52
N MET A 43 8.60 14.04 -9.40
CA MET A 43 7.61 13.59 -10.39
C MET A 43 8.16 12.47 -11.25
N VAL A 44 9.43 12.55 -11.67
CA VAL A 44 10.05 11.53 -12.52
C VAL A 44 10.03 10.16 -11.84
N ILE A 45 10.37 10.06 -10.56
CA ILE A 45 10.38 8.78 -9.83
C ILE A 45 8.95 8.27 -9.65
N LEU A 46 8.05 9.11 -9.13
CA LEU A 46 6.65 8.74 -8.91
C LEU A 46 5.97 8.25 -10.19
N ASN A 47 6.22 8.93 -11.31
CA ASN A 47 5.67 8.63 -12.62
C ASN A 47 6.04 7.23 -13.11
N TYR A 48 7.25 6.75 -12.83
CA TYR A 48 7.71 5.43 -13.27
C TYR A 48 7.42 4.31 -12.26
N ARG A 49 7.14 4.64 -11.00
CA ARG A 49 6.91 3.66 -9.94
C ARG A 49 5.44 3.45 -9.59
N SER A 50 4.55 4.39 -9.95
CA SER A 50 3.11 4.27 -9.74
C SER A 50 2.33 4.70 -10.98
N SER A 51 1.52 3.78 -11.51
CA SER A 51 0.63 4.10 -12.64
C SER A 51 -0.51 5.05 -12.24
N TYR A 52 -0.93 5.02 -10.96
CA TYR A 52 -1.89 5.96 -10.39
C TYR A 52 -1.32 7.38 -10.37
N LEU A 53 -0.14 7.56 -9.75
CA LEU A 53 0.51 8.87 -9.68
C LEU A 53 0.87 9.40 -11.07
N ARG A 54 1.31 8.54 -12.01
CA ARG A 54 1.48 8.91 -13.42
C ARG A 54 0.24 9.56 -14.03
N LYS A 55 -0.95 8.99 -13.80
CA LYS A 55 -2.22 9.53 -14.33
C LYS A 55 -2.52 10.92 -13.74
N ILE A 56 -2.30 11.11 -12.44
CA ILE A 56 -2.49 12.39 -11.76
C ILE A 56 -1.51 13.44 -12.31
N LEU A 57 -0.22 13.12 -12.34
CA LEU A 57 0.83 14.03 -12.81
C LEU A 57 0.64 14.43 -14.28
N SER A 58 0.21 13.50 -15.13
CA SER A 58 -0.08 13.78 -16.55
C SER A 58 -1.25 14.74 -16.74
N THR A 59 -2.21 14.75 -15.81
CA THR A 59 -3.36 15.66 -15.83
C THR A 59 -2.95 17.06 -15.40
N ASN A 60 -2.11 17.17 -14.36
CA ASN A 60 -1.63 18.46 -13.86
C ASN A 60 -0.69 19.17 -14.83
N LYS A 61 0.13 18.43 -15.59
CA LYS A 61 0.98 19.01 -16.65
C LYS A 61 0.18 19.80 -17.69
N LYS A 62 -1.09 19.43 -17.94
CA LYS A 62 -1.97 20.15 -18.88
C LYS A 62 -2.47 21.50 -18.34
N LYS A 63 -2.37 21.74 -17.03
CA LYS A 63 -2.86 22.95 -16.35
C LYS A 63 -1.83 24.07 -16.24
N ASN A 64 -0.59 23.88 -16.69
CA ASN A 64 0.51 24.86 -16.63
C ASN A 64 0.80 25.41 -15.22
N GLU A 65 0.61 24.61 -14.17
CA GLU A 65 0.96 24.99 -12.80
C GLU A 65 2.48 24.92 -12.59
N THR A 66 3.04 25.88 -11.84
CA THR A 66 4.50 26.02 -11.63
C THR A 66 5.06 24.96 -10.67
N LEU A 67 4.22 24.45 -9.76
CA LEU A 67 4.54 23.37 -8.82
C LEU A 67 3.33 22.43 -8.74
N THR A 68 3.52 21.13 -8.95
CA THR A 68 2.41 20.18 -8.91
C THR A 68 2.01 19.88 -7.46
N HIS A 69 0.71 19.90 -7.16
CA HIS A 69 0.17 19.51 -5.86
C HIS A 69 -0.75 18.28 -5.99
N ILE A 70 -0.56 17.29 -5.13
CA ILE A 70 -1.36 16.05 -5.06
C ILE A 70 -1.94 15.94 -3.65
N LYS A 71 -3.19 15.48 -3.54
CA LYS A 71 -3.84 15.18 -2.26
C LYS A 71 -4.20 13.69 -2.17
N LEU A 72 -3.79 13.03 -1.09
CA LEU A 72 -4.05 11.63 -0.79
C LEU A 72 -4.69 11.50 0.61
N SER A 73 -6.02 11.58 0.64
CA SER A 73 -6.80 11.62 1.89
C SER A 73 -6.95 10.26 2.58
N ASN A 74 -6.93 9.16 1.84
CA ASN A 74 -7.25 7.83 2.38
C ASN A 74 -6.04 7.09 2.95
N ILE A 75 -4.84 7.67 2.83
CA ILE A 75 -3.59 7.10 3.32
C ILE A 75 -3.10 7.94 4.48
N SER A 76 -2.74 7.30 5.60
CA SER A 76 -2.12 8.02 6.72
C SER A 76 -0.70 8.48 6.36
N PRO A 77 -0.24 9.61 6.92
CA PRO A 77 1.14 10.07 6.73
C PRO A 77 2.21 9.02 7.00
N GLU A 78 2.03 8.21 8.04
CA GLU A 78 2.98 7.18 8.47
C GLU A 78 3.09 6.06 7.43
N ILE A 79 1.95 5.56 6.94
CA ILE A 79 1.91 4.52 5.90
C ILE A 79 2.47 5.06 4.59
N PHE A 80 2.11 6.29 4.21
CA PHE A 80 2.64 6.90 3.00
C PHE A 80 4.15 7.10 3.08
N GLN A 81 4.72 7.44 4.24
CA GLN A 81 6.16 7.56 4.40
C GLN A 81 6.88 6.24 4.12
N ILE A 82 6.30 5.10 4.52
CA ILE A 82 6.82 3.76 4.22
C ILE A 82 6.74 3.48 2.72
N ILE A 83 5.57 3.73 2.12
CA ILE A 83 5.36 3.53 0.67
C ILE A 83 6.29 4.42 -0.16
N LEU A 84 6.50 5.67 0.24
CA LEU A 84 7.38 6.60 -0.45
C LEU A 84 8.83 6.11 -0.42
N LYS A 85 9.30 5.61 0.72
CA LYS A 85 10.62 4.96 0.81
C LYS A 85 10.71 3.73 -0.11
N TYR A 86 9.67 2.89 -0.17
CA TYR A 86 9.63 1.77 -1.12
C TYR A 86 9.67 2.24 -2.59
N ILE A 87 8.95 3.30 -2.94
CA ILE A 87 8.92 3.86 -4.30
C ILE A 87 10.33 4.25 -4.75
N TYR A 88 11.11 4.89 -3.88
CA TYR A 88 12.48 5.35 -4.17
C TYR A 88 13.52 4.25 -4.05
N GLY A 89 13.49 3.50 -2.94
CA GLY A 89 14.52 2.53 -2.59
C GLY A 89 14.27 1.13 -3.18
N GLY A 90 13.05 0.80 -3.58
CA GLY A 90 12.69 -0.53 -4.07
C GLY A 90 12.78 -1.64 -3.02
N LYS A 91 12.83 -1.28 -1.72
CA LYS A 91 12.97 -2.21 -0.59
C LYS A 91 11.89 -1.93 0.44
N LEU A 92 11.36 -2.99 1.04
CA LEU A 92 10.44 -2.94 2.17
C LEU A 92 10.63 -4.22 2.98
N SER A 93 10.91 -4.11 4.28
CA SER A 93 10.95 -5.26 5.19
C SER A 93 9.62 -5.33 5.92
N LEU A 94 8.79 -6.32 5.58
CA LEU A 94 7.46 -6.45 6.19
C LEU A 94 7.55 -7.03 7.61
N GLU A 95 8.65 -7.70 7.93
CA GLU A 95 8.95 -8.29 9.24
C GLU A 95 9.07 -7.24 10.36
N GLU A 96 9.29 -5.97 10.00
CA GLU A 96 9.39 -4.86 10.95
C GLU A 96 8.01 -4.34 11.42
N PHE A 97 6.92 -4.88 10.87
CA PHE A 97 5.57 -4.38 11.09
C PHE A 97 4.63 -5.46 11.63
N ASP A 98 3.66 -5.04 12.44
CA ASP A 98 2.55 -5.92 12.81
C ASP A 98 1.59 -6.15 11.64
N ALA A 99 0.79 -7.21 11.73
CA ALA A 99 -0.13 -7.60 10.67
C ALA A 99 -1.16 -6.51 10.31
N SER A 100 -1.64 -5.73 11.28
CA SER A 100 -2.58 -4.62 11.03
C SER A 100 -1.91 -3.53 10.18
N TYR A 101 -0.66 -3.20 10.47
CA TYR A 101 0.12 -2.25 9.70
C TYR A 101 0.41 -2.76 8.29
N ILE A 102 0.73 -4.06 8.14
CA ILE A 102 0.95 -4.68 6.84
C ILE A 102 -0.31 -4.62 5.98
N VAL A 103 -1.50 -4.83 6.56
CA VAL A 103 -2.78 -4.66 5.86
C VAL A 103 -2.97 -3.21 5.38
N LYS A 104 -2.64 -2.22 6.22
CA LYS A 104 -2.69 -0.80 5.81
C LYS A 104 -1.71 -0.48 4.68
N ILE A 105 -0.51 -1.07 4.70
CA ILE A 105 0.47 -0.98 3.60
C ILE A 105 -0.11 -1.59 2.32
N LEU A 106 -0.75 -2.76 2.39
CA LEU A 106 -1.38 -3.42 1.25
C LEU A 106 -2.48 -2.55 0.62
N VAL A 107 -3.35 -1.96 1.45
CA VAL A 107 -4.41 -1.04 1.00
C VAL A 107 -3.83 0.18 0.30
N ALA A 108 -2.83 0.84 0.92
CA ALA A 108 -2.16 1.99 0.31
C ALA A 108 -1.43 1.63 -0.99
N ALA A 109 -0.82 0.43 -1.06
CA ALA A 109 -0.19 -0.07 -2.27
C ALA A 109 -1.19 -0.28 -3.42
N SER A 110 -2.40 -0.77 -3.10
CA SER A 110 -3.50 -0.90 -4.05
C SER A 110 -3.98 0.44 -4.58
N GLU A 111 -4.26 1.40 -3.68
CA GLU A 111 -4.68 2.75 -4.03
C GLU A 111 -3.67 3.44 -4.96
N LEU A 112 -2.38 3.29 -4.66
CA LEU A 112 -1.29 3.83 -5.47
C LEU A 112 -0.89 2.93 -6.66
N SER A 113 -1.62 1.84 -6.90
CA SER A 113 -1.42 0.90 -8.02
C SER A 113 0.02 0.37 -8.13
N LEU A 114 0.64 -0.01 -7.00
CA LEU A 114 2.00 -0.53 -6.90
C LEU A 114 2.04 -2.04 -7.17
N GLN A 115 2.00 -2.40 -8.47
CA GLN A 115 1.76 -3.77 -8.95
C GLN A 115 2.73 -4.83 -8.41
N GLU A 116 3.99 -4.50 -8.15
CA GLU A 116 4.97 -5.45 -7.58
C GLU A 116 4.76 -5.66 -6.07
N LEU A 117 4.34 -4.62 -5.35
CA LEU A 117 4.21 -4.63 -3.90
C LEU A 117 2.94 -5.37 -3.43
N ILE A 118 1.85 -5.25 -4.18
CA ILE A 118 0.55 -5.84 -3.85
C ILE A 118 0.64 -7.38 -3.67
N PRO A 119 1.10 -8.18 -4.65
CA PRO A 119 1.19 -9.63 -4.49
C PRO A 119 2.25 -10.02 -3.45
N HIS A 120 3.38 -9.31 -3.37
CA HIS A 120 4.41 -9.55 -2.36
C HIS A 120 3.85 -9.42 -0.93
N THR A 121 3.06 -8.38 -0.68
CA THR A 121 2.48 -8.11 0.65
C THR A 121 1.38 -9.12 1.00
N GLN A 122 0.55 -9.52 0.03
CA GLN A 122 -0.46 -10.59 0.23
C GLN A 122 0.20 -11.91 0.59
N SER A 123 1.17 -12.35 -0.21
CA SER A 123 1.94 -13.57 0.03
C SER A 123 2.62 -13.54 1.40
N PHE A 124 3.18 -12.40 1.81
CA PHE A 124 3.78 -12.26 3.15
C PHE A 124 2.75 -12.44 4.27
N LEU A 125 1.60 -11.77 4.18
CA LEU A 125 0.51 -11.88 5.15
C LEU A 125 0.03 -13.32 5.29
N ILE A 126 -0.25 -14.00 4.17
CA ILE A 126 -0.77 -15.37 4.18
C ILE A 126 0.26 -16.34 4.76
N ASN A 127 1.53 -16.20 4.40
CA ASN A 127 2.56 -17.17 4.82
C ASN A 127 3.05 -16.96 6.26
N ASN A 128 2.99 -15.73 6.78
CA ASN A 128 3.59 -15.39 8.08
C ASN A 128 2.58 -14.95 9.14
N GLN A 129 1.35 -14.56 8.75
CA GLN A 129 0.34 -13.99 9.63
C GLN A 129 -1.01 -14.73 9.54
N ALA A 130 -1.02 -16.00 9.11
CA ALA A 130 -2.22 -16.81 8.95
C ALA A 130 -3.08 -16.87 10.23
N ASP A 131 -2.46 -17.16 11.39
CA ASP A 131 -3.17 -17.21 12.68
C ASP A 131 -3.85 -15.89 13.03
N TRP A 132 -3.17 -14.77 12.75
CA TRP A 132 -3.72 -13.44 12.97
C TRP A 132 -4.87 -13.13 11.99
N ILE A 133 -4.75 -13.56 10.73
CA ILE A 133 -5.84 -13.46 9.74
C ILE A 133 -7.06 -14.25 10.22
N GLU A 134 -6.88 -15.48 10.72
CA GLU A 134 -8.00 -16.28 11.25
C GLU A 134 -8.68 -15.59 12.44
N GLN A 135 -7.91 -14.97 13.33
CA GLN A 135 -8.46 -14.21 14.47
C GLN A 135 -9.19 -12.92 14.06
N ASN A 136 -8.80 -12.31 12.94
CA ASN A 136 -9.37 -11.06 12.43
C ASN A 136 -10.12 -11.29 11.11
N PHE A 137 -10.68 -12.50 10.95
CA PHE A 137 -11.14 -13.02 9.66
C PHE A 137 -12.11 -12.08 8.95
N ILE A 138 -13.07 -11.52 9.69
CA ILE A 138 -14.15 -10.71 9.09
C ILE A 138 -13.62 -9.41 8.51
N GLN A 139 -12.75 -8.72 9.26
CA GLN A 139 -12.11 -7.52 8.78
C GLN A 139 -11.29 -7.81 7.53
N ILE A 140 -10.50 -8.89 7.54
CA ILE A 140 -9.63 -9.26 6.41
C ILE A 140 -10.42 -9.72 5.20
N TYR A 141 -11.50 -10.47 5.42
CA TYR A 141 -12.45 -10.85 4.38
C TYR A 141 -12.99 -9.59 3.70
N GLN A 142 -13.57 -8.65 4.47
CA GLN A 142 -14.10 -7.40 3.93
C GLN A 142 -13.04 -6.61 3.17
N THR A 143 -11.87 -6.37 3.76
CA THR A 143 -10.75 -5.68 3.09
C THR A 143 -10.31 -6.39 1.82
N SER A 144 -10.29 -7.73 1.78
CA SER A 144 -9.89 -8.47 0.58
C SER A 144 -10.85 -8.22 -0.60
N PHE A 145 -12.13 -7.95 -0.34
CA PHE A 145 -13.13 -7.67 -1.38
C PHE A 145 -13.34 -6.17 -1.67
N GLU A 146 -12.64 -5.27 -0.96
CA GLU A 146 -12.63 -3.83 -1.30
C GLU A 146 -11.86 -3.52 -2.59
N SER A 147 -11.00 -4.44 -3.04
CA SER A 147 -10.17 -4.28 -4.24
C SER A 147 -9.99 -5.58 -5.00
N ASP A 148 -10.25 -5.54 -6.32
CA ASP A 148 -10.01 -6.67 -7.23
C ASP A 148 -8.53 -7.05 -7.36
N SER A 149 -7.61 -6.24 -6.81
CA SER A 149 -6.18 -6.53 -6.80
C SER A 149 -5.76 -7.54 -5.72
N PHE A 150 -6.65 -7.90 -4.79
CA PHE A 150 -6.35 -8.77 -3.64
C PHE A 150 -6.70 -10.24 -3.86
N LEU A 151 -6.46 -10.76 -5.07
CA LEU A 151 -6.88 -12.10 -5.48
C LEU A 151 -6.32 -13.24 -4.60
N GLU A 152 -5.08 -13.14 -4.12
CA GLU A 152 -4.48 -14.17 -3.25
C GLU A 152 -5.18 -14.20 -1.89
N LEU A 153 -5.45 -13.03 -1.33
CA LEU A 153 -6.12 -12.89 -0.04
C LEU A 153 -7.59 -13.30 -0.12
N GLN A 154 -8.30 -12.93 -1.19
CA GLN A 154 -9.68 -13.37 -1.46
C GLN A 154 -9.76 -14.90 -1.54
N LYS A 155 -8.83 -15.52 -2.30
CA LYS A 155 -8.75 -16.98 -2.42
C LYS A 155 -8.51 -17.64 -1.06
N PHE A 156 -7.52 -17.15 -0.31
CA PHE A 156 -7.20 -17.65 1.03
C PHE A 156 -8.41 -17.58 1.96
N CYS A 157 -9.09 -16.43 2.00
CA CYS A 157 -10.25 -16.25 2.87
C CYS A 157 -11.45 -17.12 2.45
N THR A 158 -11.67 -17.32 1.15
CA THR A 158 -12.72 -18.23 0.63
C THR A 158 -12.44 -19.70 1.01
N GLU A 159 -11.18 -20.11 0.97
CA GLU A 159 -10.76 -21.44 1.44
C GLU A 159 -10.94 -21.60 2.96
N LEU A 160 -10.70 -20.55 3.75
CA LEU A 160 -10.93 -20.56 5.19
C LEU A 160 -12.43 -20.74 5.52
N ILE A 161 -13.33 -20.00 4.86
CA ILE A 161 -14.79 -20.18 5.03
C ILE A 161 -15.19 -21.62 4.74
N SER A 162 -14.69 -22.17 3.63
CA SER A 162 -15.03 -23.53 3.21
C SER A 162 -14.59 -24.60 4.23
N LYS A 163 -13.49 -24.34 4.96
CA LYS A 163 -12.93 -25.29 5.94
C LYS A 163 -13.43 -25.07 7.37
N GLN A 164 -13.80 -23.84 7.74
CA GLN A 164 -14.09 -23.44 9.12
C GLN A 164 -15.46 -22.79 9.28
N SER A 165 -16.41 -23.09 8.40
CA SER A 165 -17.74 -22.50 8.34
C SER A 165 -18.41 -22.40 9.72
N GLU A 166 -18.49 -23.49 10.48
CA GLU A 166 -19.13 -23.52 11.81
C GLU A 166 -18.46 -22.58 12.84
N LYS A 167 -17.13 -22.42 12.81
CA LYS A 167 -16.43 -21.53 13.74
C LYS A 167 -16.66 -20.06 13.39
N ILE A 168 -16.64 -19.74 12.10
CA ILE A 168 -16.81 -18.38 11.59
C ILE A 168 -18.25 -17.89 11.81
N PHE A 169 -19.25 -18.74 11.51
CA PHE A 169 -20.67 -18.40 11.70
C PHE A 169 -21.06 -18.16 13.17
N ASN A 170 -20.35 -18.79 14.11
CA ASN A 170 -20.59 -18.62 15.54
C ASN A 170 -19.80 -17.45 16.16
N SER A 171 -19.00 -16.73 15.36
CA SER A 171 -18.30 -15.54 15.87
C SER A 171 -19.27 -14.36 16.02
N PRO A 172 -19.15 -13.56 17.09
CA PRO A 172 -20.03 -12.40 17.32
C PRO A 172 -19.95 -11.38 16.18
N ASP A 173 -18.79 -11.28 15.54
CA ASP A 173 -18.51 -10.32 14.48
C ASP A 173 -19.19 -10.70 13.15
N PHE A 174 -19.65 -11.96 12.97
CA PHE A 174 -20.28 -12.44 11.72
C PHE A 174 -21.53 -11.65 11.34
N THR A 175 -22.26 -11.17 12.34
CA THR A 175 -23.47 -10.35 12.16
C THR A 175 -23.22 -8.99 11.48
N SER A 176 -21.94 -8.58 11.35
CA SER A 176 -21.53 -7.34 10.68
C SER A 176 -21.16 -7.50 9.20
N ILE A 177 -21.16 -8.74 8.67
CA ILE A 177 -20.89 -8.99 7.25
C ILE A 177 -22.11 -8.54 6.43
N SER A 178 -21.90 -7.63 5.47
CA SER A 178 -22.98 -7.17 4.60
C SER A 178 -23.42 -8.30 3.65
N GLU A 179 -24.73 -8.42 3.39
CA GLU A 179 -25.28 -9.39 2.42
C GLU A 179 -24.66 -9.29 1.02
N LYS A 180 -24.05 -8.14 0.65
CA LYS A 180 -23.37 -7.95 -0.64
C LYS A 180 -22.03 -8.65 -0.74
N THR A 181 -21.47 -9.10 0.38
CA THR A 181 -20.14 -9.73 0.46
C THR A 181 -20.23 -11.26 0.55
N LEU A 182 -21.44 -11.83 0.66
CA LEU A 182 -21.73 -13.26 0.74
C LEU A 182 -22.11 -13.87 -0.62
#